data_AF-A0A645FXU5-F1
#
_entry.id   AF-A0A645FXU5-F1
#
_cell.length_a   1.000
_cell.length_b   1.000
_cell.length_c   1.000
_cell.angle_alpha   90.00
_cell.angle_beta   90.00
_cell.angle_gamma   90.00
#
_symmetry.space_group_name_H-M   'P 1'
#
loop_
_entity.id
_entity.type
_entity.pdbx_description
1 polymer ?
#
loop_
_entity_poly.entity_id
_entity_poly.type
_entity_poly.pdbx_seq_one_letter_code
_entity_poly.pdbx_strand_id
1 'polypeptide(L)'
;MACILRDEVFLEVINDRNGLHVRPGTLRFLIQAAGLDRICGVTDACTGVKDDTDVNLEPEGLCGSKLTMNVAARNFRDNAGLSMCEIFRVCSLNPARALRMDNQIGSLEPGKLADLVLIDSEYNVKSVLLKGEKVI
;
A
#
# COMPACT_ATOMS: atom_id res chain seq x y z
N MET A 1 -5.30 -18.87 -2.21
CA MET A 1 -4.92 -18.98 -3.65
C MET A 1 -6.12 -19.13 -4.58
N ALA A 2 -7.19 -19.85 -4.22
CA ALA A 2 -8.40 -19.95 -5.08
C ALA A 2 -9.01 -18.57 -5.47
N CYS A 3 -8.89 -17.57 -4.59
CA CYS A 3 -9.37 -16.21 -4.83
C CYS A 3 -8.66 -15.49 -5.99
N ILE A 4 -7.45 -15.90 -6.36
CA ILE A 4 -6.69 -15.29 -7.48
C ILE A 4 -7.43 -15.51 -8.81
N LEU A 5 -8.15 -16.62 -8.93
CA LEU A 5 -8.94 -16.98 -10.11
C LEU A 5 -10.24 -16.17 -10.26
N ARG A 6 -10.56 -15.32 -9.28
CA ARG A 6 -11.75 -14.46 -9.29
C ARG A 6 -11.35 -13.04 -9.57
N ASP A 7 -11.64 -12.56 -10.78
CA ASP A 7 -11.28 -11.22 -11.23
C ASP A 7 -11.96 -10.11 -10.42
N GLU A 8 -13.07 -10.44 -9.74
CA GLU A 8 -13.79 -9.55 -8.84
C GLU A 8 -13.11 -9.31 -7.48
N VAL A 9 -12.04 -10.05 -7.14
CA VAL A 9 -11.39 -9.98 -5.83
C VAL A 9 -10.09 -9.16 -5.90
N PHE A 10 -9.99 -8.18 -5.01
CA PHE A 10 -8.74 -7.47 -4.72
C PHE A 10 -7.94 -8.23 -3.67
N LEU A 11 -6.61 -8.20 -3.81
CA LEU A 11 -5.67 -8.90 -2.95
C LEU A 11 -4.89 -7.89 -2.11
N GLU A 12 -5.16 -7.87 -0.82
CA GLU A 12 -4.44 -7.04 0.13
C GLU A 12 -3.05 -7.61 0.43
N VAL A 13 -2.06 -6.72 0.52
CA VAL A 13 -0.67 -7.07 0.82
C VAL A 13 -0.13 -6.12 1.87
N ILE A 14 0.30 -6.70 3.00
CA ILE A 14 1.15 -6.03 3.99
C ILE A 14 2.60 -6.21 3.54
N ASN A 15 3.22 -5.12 3.08
CA ASN A 15 4.55 -5.15 2.49
C ASN A 15 5.59 -4.54 3.43
N ASP A 16 6.03 -5.30 4.42
CA ASP A 16 7.11 -4.91 5.33
C ASP A 16 8.50 -5.11 4.70
N ARG A 17 9.51 -4.38 5.20
CA ARG A 17 10.87 -4.33 4.64
C ARG A 17 11.52 -5.70 4.48
N ASN A 18 11.28 -6.61 5.42
CA ASN A 18 11.91 -7.93 5.45
C ASN A 18 11.01 -9.03 4.85
N GLY A 19 9.82 -8.66 4.37
CA GLY A 19 8.82 -9.57 3.82
C GLY A 19 8.38 -10.65 4.81
N LEU A 20 8.17 -10.28 6.07
CA LEU A 20 7.73 -11.18 7.14
C LEU A 20 6.25 -11.53 7.00
N HIS A 21 5.38 -10.57 6.65
CA HIS A 21 3.99 -10.82 6.33
C HIS A 21 3.86 -11.52 4.97
N VAL A 22 4.45 -10.92 3.93
CA VAL A 22 4.43 -11.45 2.57
C VAL A 22 5.84 -11.44 2.01
N ARG A 23 6.35 -12.64 1.69
CA ARG A 23 7.68 -12.79 1.09
C ARG A 23 7.74 -12.07 -0.26
N PRO A 24 8.88 -11.45 -0.65
CA PRO A 24 8.99 -10.73 -1.92
C PRO A 24 8.71 -11.62 -3.14
N GLY A 25 9.09 -12.90 -3.09
CA GLY A 25 8.75 -13.88 -4.14
C GLY A 25 7.25 -14.11 -4.28
N THR A 26 6.52 -14.19 -3.16
CA THR A 26 5.07 -14.32 -3.13
C THR A 26 4.40 -13.07 -3.69
N LEU A 27 4.86 -11.88 -3.30
CA LEU A 27 4.35 -10.62 -3.85
C LEU A 27 4.50 -10.57 -5.38
N ARG A 28 5.68 -10.87 -5.91
CA ARG A 28 5.91 -10.90 -7.37
C ARG A 28 5.03 -11.94 -8.06
N PHE A 29 4.85 -13.12 -7.47
CA PHE A 29 3.93 -14.13 -7.97
C PHE A 29 2.48 -13.63 -8.00
N LEU A 30 2.00 -12.95 -6.94
CA LEU A 30 0.66 -12.38 -6.89
C LEU A 30 0.47 -11.33 -8.00
N ILE A 31 1.44 -10.45 -8.22
CA ILE A 31 1.39 -9.46 -9.29
C ILE A 31 1.32 -10.14 -10.67
N GLN A 32 2.12 -11.18 -10.90
CA GLN A 32 2.11 -11.92 -12.17
C GLN A 32 0.82 -12.71 -12.40
N ALA A 33 0.27 -13.32 -11.36
CA ALA A 33 -0.90 -14.18 -11.45
C ALA A 33 -2.22 -13.40 -11.46
N ALA A 34 -2.33 -12.35 -10.62
CA ALA A 34 -3.55 -11.58 -10.47
C ALA A 34 -3.58 -10.31 -11.34
N GLY A 35 -2.41 -9.80 -11.73
CA GLY A 35 -2.26 -8.48 -12.33
C GLY A 35 -2.15 -7.38 -11.26
N LEU A 36 -1.37 -6.34 -11.57
CA LEU A 36 -1.09 -5.23 -10.65
C LEU A 36 -2.36 -4.50 -10.19
N ASP A 37 -3.34 -4.37 -11.08
CA ASP A 37 -4.59 -3.62 -10.85
C ASP A 37 -5.51 -4.23 -9.78
N ARG A 38 -5.20 -5.45 -9.33
CA ARG A 38 -5.92 -6.13 -8.24
C ARG A 38 -5.14 -6.16 -6.92
N ILE A 39 -3.91 -5.64 -6.90
CA ILE A 39 -3.11 -5.61 -5.66
C ILE A 39 -3.43 -4.32 -4.90
N CYS A 40 -3.75 -4.45 -3.61
CA CYS A 40 -3.98 -3.35 -2.70
C CYS A 40 -2.92 -3.36 -1.59
N GLY A 41 -2.14 -2.29 -1.50
CA GLY A 41 -1.18 -2.12 -0.41
C GLY A 41 -1.90 -1.70 0.87
N VAL A 42 -1.75 -2.48 1.94
CA VAL A 42 -2.31 -2.17 3.26
C VAL A 42 -1.20 -2.21 4.30
N THR A 43 -1.41 -1.53 5.42
CA THR A 43 -0.45 -1.56 6.53
C THR A 43 -0.81 -2.62 7.55
N ASP A 44 -2.10 -2.82 7.86
CA ASP A 44 -2.55 -3.55 9.05
C ASP A 44 -1.83 -3.07 10.32
N ALA A 45 -1.67 -1.75 10.42
CA ALA A 45 -0.89 -1.14 11.49
C ALA A 45 -1.69 -1.12 12.80
N CYS A 46 -1.04 -1.51 13.89
CA CYS A 46 -1.59 -1.49 15.25
C CYS A 46 -0.54 -0.96 16.25
N THR A 47 -0.98 -0.67 17.48
CA THR A 47 -0.08 -0.22 18.53
C THR A 47 0.91 -1.34 18.89
N GLY A 48 2.19 -1.01 19.01
CA GLY A 48 3.24 -1.95 19.37
C GLY A 48 4.42 -1.30 20.07
N VAL A 49 5.45 -2.11 20.35
CA VAL A 49 6.70 -1.63 20.94
C VAL A 49 7.38 -0.64 19.99
N LYS A 50 7.83 0.50 20.52
CA LYS A 50 8.59 1.49 19.77
C LYS A 50 10.01 0.98 19.54
N ASP A 51 10.26 0.49 18.34
CA ASP A 51 11.57 0.05 17.84
C ASP A 51 11.65 0.31 16.31
N ASP A 52 12.74 -0.11 15.67
CA ASP A 52 13.00 0.13 14.25
C ASP A 52 12.42 -0.94 13.30
N THR A 53 11.61 -1.87 13.82
CA THR A 53 11.00 -2.95 13.03
C THR A 53 9.67 -2.54 12.44
N ASP A 54 9.35 -3.07 11.26
CA ASP A 54 8.09 -2.79 10.57
C ASP A 54 6.91 -3.63 11.12
N VAL A 55 7.16 -4.67 11.91
CA VAL A 55 6.15 -5.66 12.36
C VAL A 55 6.09 -5.78 13.87
N ASN A 56 4.95 -6.21 14.41
CA ASN A 56 4.88 -6.67 15.79
C ASN A 56 5.04 -8.19 15.82
N LEU A 57 6.05 -8.66 16.54
CA LEU A 57 6.29 -10.08 16.74
C LEU A 57 6.14 -10.40 18.23
N GLU A 58 5.11 -11.17 18.54
CA GLU A 58 4.83 -11.70 19.87
C GLU A 58 5.28 -13.17 19.94
N PRO A 59 5.41 -13.77 21.14
CA PRO A 59 5.77 -15.18 21.29
C PRO A 59 4.88 -16.14 20.46
N GLU A 60 3.62 -15.77 20.25
CA GLU A 60 2.61 -16.51 19.51
C GLU A 60 2.68 -16.29 17.99
N GLY A 61 3.42 -15.28 17.52
CA GLY A 61 3.62 -14.99 16.10
C GLY A 61 3.46 -13.52 15.70
N LEU A 62 3.16 -13.27 14.42
CA LEU A 62 2.94 -11.93 13.88
C LEU A 62 1.61 -11.34 14.40
N CYS A 63 1.66 -10.11 14.90
CA CYS A 63 0.53 -9.39 15.48
C CYS A 63 0.34 -8.01 14.80
N GLY A 64 0.06 -8.03 13.49
CA GLY A 64 -0.05 -6.82 12.68
C GLY A 64 1.30 -6.10 12.48
N SER A 65 1.23 -4.83 12.09
CA SER A 65 2.42 -4.05 11.73
C SER A 65 2.55 -2.71 12.46
N LYS A 66 3.71 -2.07 12.26
CA LYS A 66 3.99 -0.67 12.62
C LYS A 66 4.18 0.20 11.37
N LEU A 67 3.74 -0.29 10.21
CA LEU A 67 3.93 0.38 8.92
C LEU A 67 3.11 1.66 8.83
N THR A 68 3.76 2.74 8.39
CA THR A 68 3.05 3.85 7.76
C THR A 68 2.91 3.59 6.26
N MET A 69 1.90 4.16 5.62
CA MET A 69 1.64 3.90 4.20
C MET A 69 2.81 4.34 3.30
N ASN A 70 3.52 5.41 3.64
CA ASN A 70 4.69 5.85 2.87
C ASN A 70 5.89 4.88 2.98
N VAL A 71 6.05 4.21 4.13
CA VAL A 71 7.06 3.15 4.29
C VAL A 71 6.64 1.90 3.51
N ALA A 72 5.37 1.49 3.59
CA ALA A 72 4.85 0.38 2.79
C ALA A 72 5.01 0.63 1.27
N ALA A 73 4.72 1.85 0.82
CA ALA A 73 4.94 2.29 -0.56
C ALA A 73 6.41 2.17 -0.99
N ARG A 74 7.35 2.66 -0.17
CA ARG A 74 8.79 2.49 -0.41
C ARG A 74 9.17 1.01 -0.49
N ASN A 75 8.64 0.17 0.40
CA ASN A 75 8.94 -1.26 0.38
C ASN A 75 8.46 -1.95 -0.92
N PHE A 76 7.46 -1.41 -1.66
CA PHE A 76 7.05 -1.99 -2.95
C PHE A 76 8.10 -1.75 -4.04
N ARG A 77 8.82 -0.62 -3.99
CA ARG A 77 10.01 -0.39 -4.83
C ARG A 77 11.05 -1.46 -4.55
N ASP A 78 11.36 -1.68 -3.27
CA ASP A 78 12.48 -2.53 -2.86
C ASP A 78 12.18 -4.04 -3.02
N ASN A 79 10.96 -4.48 -2.70
CA ASN A 79 10.57 -5.90 -2.72
C ASN A 79 10.05 -6.39 -4.08
N ALA A 80 9.46 -5.50 -4.89
CA ALA A 80 8.81 -5.86 -6.15
C ALA A 80 9.35 -5.09 -7.38
N GLY A 81 10.21 -4.09 -7.21
CA GLY A 81 10.79 -3.33 -8.32
C GLY A 81 9.77 -2.43 -9.02
N LEU A 82 8.66 -2.10 -8.36
CA LEU A 82 7.61 -1.28 -8.95
C LEU A 82 8.08 0.17 -9.13
N SER A 83 7.67 0.78 -10.24
CA SER A 83 7.84 2.23 -10.46
C SER A 83 6.95 3.03 -9.52
N MET A 84 7.26 4.32 -9.34
CA MET A 84 6.48 5.20 -8.47
C MET A 84 4.99 5.26 -8.88
N CYS A 85 4.69 5.32 -10.18
CA CYS A 85 3.31 5.30 -10.67
C CYS A 85 2.58 3.99 -10.36
N GLU A 86 3.26 2.84 -10.51
CA GLU A 86 2.70 1.53 -10.16
C GLU A 86 2.44 1.40 -8.67
N ILE A 87 3.35 1.91 -7.83
CA ILE A 87 3.18 1.94 -6.37
C ILE A 87 1.93 2.74 -5.99
N PHE A 88 1.71 3.92 -6.58
CA PHE A 88 0.50 4.70 -6.30
C PHE A 88 -0.78 4.08 -6.88
N ARG A 89 -0.70 3.22 -7.91
CA ARG A 89 -1.86 2.38 -8.27
C ARG A 89 -2.21 1.44 -7.12
N VAL A 90 -1.23 0.72 -6.59
CA VAL A 90 -1.41 -0.26 -5.50
C VAL A 90 -1.81 0.38 -4.17
N CYS A 91 -1.29 1.58 -3.86
CA CYS A 91 -1.53 2.27 -2.60
C CYS A 91 -2.66 3.31 -2.63
N SER A 92 -3.24 3.63 -3.80
CA SER A 92 -4.27 4.66 -3.91
C SER A 92 -5.42 4.26 -4.85
N LEU A 93 -5.15 4.06 -6.14
CA LEU A 93 -6.20 3.80 -7.13
C LEU A 93 -6.90 2.46 -6.90
N ASN A 94 -6.15 1.38 -6.66
CA ASN A 94 -6.71 0.04 -6.49
C ASN A 94 -7.56 -0.06 -5.21
N PRO A 95 -7.12 0.44 -4.04
CA PRO A 95 -7.99 0.56 -2.87
C PRO A 95 -9.26 1.38 -3.14
N ALA A 96 -9.16 2.51 -3.87
CA ALA A 96 -10.33 3.29 -4.24
C ALA A 96 -11.30 2.49 -5.12
N ARG A 97 -10.81 1.73 -6.09
CA ARG A 97 -11.62 0.83 -6.93
C ARG A 97 -12.26 -0.30 -6.13
N ALA A 98 -11.51 -0.90 -5.19
CA ALA A 98 -12.02 -1.95 -4.30
C ALA A 98 -13.21 -1.44 -3.46
N LEU A 99 -13.17 -0.18 -3.05
CA LEU A 99 -14.24 0.50 -2.32
C LEU A 99 -15.30 1.17 -3.22
N ARG A 100 -15.14 1.11 -4.56
CA ARG A 100 -16.00 1.80 -5.54
C ARG A 100 -16.08 3.32 -5.35
N MET A 101 -14.96 3.92 -4.94
CA MET A 101 -14.78 5.34 -4.70
C MET A 101 -13.82 5.98 -5.72
N ASP A 102 -13.40 5.25 -6.75
CA ASP A 102 -12.47 5.70 -7.77
C ASP A 102 -13.03 6.83 -8.65
N ASN A 103 -14.34 7.10 -8.60
CA ASN A 103 -14.93 8.30 -9.18
C ASN A 103 -14.69 9.59 -8.36
N GLN A 104 -14.21 9.47 -7.12
CA GLN A 104 -14.02 10.59 -6.18
C GLN A 104 -12.58 10.74 -5.70
N ILE A 105 -11.84 9.63 -5.56
CA ILE A 105 -10.48 9.58 -5.00
C ILE A 105 -9.60 8.55 -5.73
N GLY A 106 -8.33 8.45 -5.35
CA GLY A 106 -7.42 7.40 -5.81
C GLY A 106 -6.57 7.77 -7.03
N SER A 107 -6.85 8.89 -7.69
CA SER A 107 -6.03 9.42 -8.78
C SER A 107 -6.16 10.93 -8.93
N LEU A 108 -5.22 11.51 -9.68
CA LEU A 108 -5.15 12.94 -9.98
C LEU A 108 -5.88 13.25 -11.28
N GLU A 109 -7.18 13.51 -11.18
CA GLU A 109 -8.04 13.80 -12.33
C GLU A 109 -9.01 14.95 -12.00
N PRO A 110 -9.37 15.80 -12.99
CA PRO A 110 -10.36 16.84 -12.80
C PRO A 110 -11.70 16.27 -12.27
N GLY A 111 -12.28 16.94 -11.28
CA GLY A 111 -13.56 16.55 -10.67
C GLY A 111 -13.45 15.63 -9.45
N LYS A 112 -12.27 15.05 -9.17
CA LYS A 112 -12.01 14.29 -7.95
C LYS A 112 -11.63 15.20 -6.77
N LEU A 113 -11.71 14.69 -5.55
CA LEU A 113 -11.28 15.39 -4.36
C LEU A 113 -9.77 15.67 -4.43
N ALA A 114 -9.37 16.86 -4.00
CA ALA A 114 -7.97 17.25 -3.88
C ALA A 114 -7.34 16.67 -2.60
N ASP A 115 -7.39 15.34 -2.46
CA ASP A 115 -6.73 14.56 -1.43
C ASP A 115 -5.34 14.14 -1.96
N LEU A 116 -4.32 14.94 -1.62
CA LEU A 116 -3.00 14.88 -2.25
C LEU A 116 -1.90 14.66 -1.22
N VAL A 117 -0.86 13.95 -1.62
CA VAL A 117 0.39 13.86 -0.86
C VAL A 117 1.55 14.31 -1.74
N LEU A 118 2.34 15.24 -1.24
CA LEU A 118 3.62 15.60 -1.84
C LEU A 118 4.71 14.78 -1.16
N ILE A 119 5.48 14.04 -1.94
CA ILE A 119 6.60 13.22 -1.46
C ILE A 119 7.90 13.56 -2.21
N ASP A 120 9.04 13.20 -1.63
CA ASP A 120 10.32 13.14 -2.36
C ASP A 120 10.58 11.74 -2.97
N SER A 121 11.72 11.58 -3.63
CA SER A 121 12.14 10.32 -4.27
C SER A 121 12.31 9.15 -3.29
N GLU A 122 12.46 9.43 -1.99
CA GLU A 122 12.58 8.45 -0.92
C GLU A 122 11.25 8.22 -0.18
N TYR A 123 10.13 8.68 -0.75
CA TYR A 123 8.79 8.55 -0.18
C TYR A 123 8.63 9.25 1.18
N ASN A 124 9.45 10.26 1.48
CA ASN A 124 9.22 11.10 2.66
C ASN A 124 8.11 12.09 2.35
N VAL A 125 7.11 12.17 3.22
CA VAL A 125 5.99 13.11 3.10
C VAL A 125 6.48 14.53 3.36
N LYS A 126 6.24 15.43 2.41
CA LYS A 126 6.55 16.87 2.47
C LYS A 126 5.33 17.72 2.77
N SER A 127 4.17 17.31 2.26
CA SER A 127 2.90 17.96 2.55
C SER A 127 1.73 17.03 2.27
N VAL A 128 0.62 17.26 2.96
CA VAL A 128 -0.66 16.59 2.70
C VAL A 128 -1.74 17.64 2.54
N LEU A 129 -2.54 17.49 1.49
CA LEU A 129 -3.76 18.25 1.27
C LEU A 129 -4.94 17.31 1.44
N LEU A 130 -5.95 17.74 2.20
CA LEU A 130 -7.22 17.05 2.35
C LEU A 130 -8.31 17.97 1.81
N LYS A 131 -9.00 17.55 0.75
CA LYS A 131 -10.00 18.35 0.03
C LYS A 131 -9.49 19.74 -0.38
N GLY A 132 -8.21 19.82 -0.74
CA GLY A 132 -7.54 21.06 -1.16
C GLY A 132 -6.94 21.88 -0.02
N GLU A 133 -7.20 21.53 1.25
CA GLU A 133 -6.65 22.23 2.41
C GLU A 133 -5.39 21.56 2.92
N LYS A 134 -4.31 22.33 3.14
CA LYS A 134 -3.05 21.81 3.66
C LYS A 134 -3.18 21.43 5.14
N VAL A 135 -2.88 20.18 5.48
CA VAL A 135 -2.94 19.64 6.86
C VAL A 135 -1.58 19.22 7.43
N ILE A 136 -0.60 18.99 6.55
CA ILE A 136 0.82 18.77 6.87
C ILE A 136 1.66 19.66 5.95
#